data_AF-A0AAN8FT66-F1
#
_entry.id   AF-A0AAN8FT66-F1
#
_cell.length_a   1.000
_cell.length_b   1.000
_cell.length_c   1.000
_cell.angle_alpha   90.00
_cell.angle_beta   90.00
_cell.angle_gamma   90.00
#
_symmetry.space_group_name_H-M   'P 1'
#
loop_
_entity.id
_entity.type
_entity.pdbx_description
1 polymer ?
#
loop_
_entity_poly.entity_id
_entity_poly.type
_entity_poly.pdbx_seq_one_letter_code
_entity_poly.pdbx_strand_id
1 'polypeptide(L)'
;MVYKRAYQPCIDYLLRLAPEAELIRDKGSRTRVLHHSRFKHTHSEPKIVMRDKPPAISDHDVTNRILGLNFKSNDFEVLEQIQMEGKADQIWSTVKQNPDNEDLANYVAEFKNIQRRLSQAMEAVENNNMKRLRKVIDHDVVKARNAK
;
A
#
# COMPACT_ATOMS: atom_id res chain seq x y z
N MET A 1 5.42 38.19 -16.42
CA MET A 1 5.97 36.94 -15.86
C MET A 1 7.04 37.28 -14.83
N VAL A 2 6.69 37.37 -13.54
CA VAL A 2 7.57 37.98 -12.50
C VAL A 2 8.16 36.93 -11.53
N TYR A 3 7.64 35.69 -11.52
CA TYR A 3 8.01 34.66 -10.55
C TYR A 3 9.39 34.00 -10.73
N LYS A 4 10.09 34.23 -11.85
CA LYS A 4 11.35 33.54 -12.14
C LYS A 4 12.56 34.05 -11.33
N ARG A 5 12.55 35.31 -10.87
CA ARG A 5 13.74 35.91 -10.24
C ARG A 5 13.98 35.48 -8.79
N ALA A 6 12.93 35.23 -8.01
CA ALA A 6 13.07 34.96 -6.57
C ALA A 6 13.70 33.59 -6.26
N TYR A 7 13.52 32.61 -7.15
CA TYR A 7 13.97 31.23 -6.92
C TYR A 7 15.20 30.84 -7.73
N GLN A 8 15.77 31.77 -8.51
CA GLN A 8 16.94 31.53 -9.35
C GLN A 8 18.14 30.98 -8.55
N PRO A 9 18.47 31.51 -7.34
CA PRO A 9 19.60 30.98 -6.57
C PRO A 9 19.44 29.52 -6.15
N CYS A 10 18.21 29.11 -5.81
CA CYS A 10 17.90 27.73 -5.44
C CYS A 10 17.94 26.79 -6.65
N ILE A 11 17.46 27.27 -7.81
CA ILE A 11 17.50 26.51 -9.06
C ILE A 11 18.95 26.28 -9.48
N ASP A 12 19.80 27.31 -9.41
CA ASP A 12 21.21 27.22 -9.76
C ASP A 12 21.97 26.25 -8.82
N TYR A 13 21.65 26.25 -7.52
CA TYR A 13 22.21 25.30 -6.56
C TYR A 13 21.82 23.85 -6.88
N LEU A 14 20.56 23.60 -7.23
CA LEU A 14 20.08 22.26 -7.58
C LEU A 14 20.69 21.76 -8.89
N LEU A 15 20.82 22.63 -9.91
CA LEU A 15 21.48 22.28 -11.17
C LEU A 15 22.98 22.03 -11.01
N ARG A 16 23.63 22.63 -10.01
CA ARG A 16 25.03 22.33 -9.67
C ARG A 16 25.20 20.92 -9.07
N LEU A 17 24.22 20.43 -8.32
CA LEU A 17 24.24 19.10 -7.71
C LEU A 17 23.86 17.99 -8.71
N ALA A 18 23.03 18.32 -9.70
CA ALA A 18 22.53 17.39 -10.71
C ALA A 18 22.38 18.09 -12.07
N PRO A 19 23.47 18.24 -12.85
CA PRO A 19 23.45 18.97 -14.11
C PRO A 19 22.54 18.31 -15.17
N GLU A 20 22.30 17.01 -15.08
CA GLU A 20 21.37 16.26 -15.94
C GLU A 20 19.91 16.73 -15.82
N ALA A 21 19.54 17.43 -14.75
CA ALA A 21 18.19 17.96 -14.57
C ALA A 21 17.88 19.12 -15.55
N GLU A 22 18.90 19.73 -16.17
CA GLU A 22 18.69 20.79 -17.16
C GLU A 22 17.96 20.29 -18.42
N LEU A 23 18.11 19.01 -18.77
CA LEU A 23 17.42 18.37 -19.91
C LEU A 23 15.89 18.24 -19.74
N ILE A 24 15.37 18.46 -18.53
CA ILE A 24 13.93 18.31 -18.24
C ILE A 24 13.19 19.65 -18.42
N ARG A 25 13.91 20.77 -18.55
CA ARG A 25 13.36 22.13 -18.53
C ARG A 25 12.43 22.46 -19.71
N ASP A 26 12.48 21.68 -20.79
CA ASP A 26 11.77 21.98 -22.04
C ASP A 26 10.57 21.07 -22.36
N LYS A 27 10.20 20.18 -21.43
CA LYS A 27 9.01 19.34 -21.59
C LYS A 27 7.85 19.99 -20.85
N GLY A 28 6.97 20.64 -21.62
CA GLY A 28 5.76 21.30 -21.14
C GLY A 28 4.98 20.48 -20.12
N SER A 29 4.33 21.17 -19.18
CA SER A 29 3.69 20.59 -17.98
C SER A 29 2.99 19.24 -18.24
N ARG A 30 3.44 18.21 -17.52
CA ARG A 30 2.86 16.84 -17.49
C ARG A 30 1.36 16.79 -17.15
N THR A 31 0.77 17.89 -16.68
CA THR A 31 -0.66 18.02 -16.41
C THR A 31 -1.54 18.10 -17.67
N ARG A 32 -1.00 18.41 -18.87
CA ARG A 32 -1.82 18.34 -20.11
C ARG A 32 -2.05 16.91 -20.61
N VAL A 33 -1.17 15.97 -20.29
CA VAL A 33 -1.26 14.58 -20.78
C VAL A 33 -2.32 13.79 -19.99
N LEU A 34 -2.56 14.13 -18.73
CA LEU A 34 -3.52 13.43 -17.88
C LEU A 34 -4.99 13.79 -18.18
N HIS A 35 -5.27 14.90 -18.86
CA HIS A 35 -6.64 15.37 -19.08
C HIS A 35 -7.30 14.84 -20.37
N HIS A 36 -6.52 14.32 -21.32
CA HIS A 36 -7.07 13.76 -22.58
C HIS A 36 -7.47 12.29 -22.47
N SER A 37 -6.86 11.52 -21.56
CA SER A 37 -7.10 10.07 -21.47
C SER A 37 -8.32 9.67 -20.64
N ARG A 38 -9.00 10.60 -19.96
CA ARG A 38 -10.08 10.24 -19.01
C ARG A 38 -11.50 10.32 -19.60
N PHE A 39 -11.68 10.91 -20.78
CA PHE A 39 -13.02 11.12 -21.35
C PHE A 39 -13.07 10.99 -22.88
N LYS A 40 -12.69 9.82 -23.43
CA LYS A 40 -13.24 9.31 -24.71
C LYS A 40 -13.16 7.78 -24.74
N HIS A 41 -14.04 7.10 -24.02
CA HIS A 41 -14.42 5.74 -24.38
C HIS A 41 -15.44 5.82 -25.51
N THR A 42 -14.95 5.83 -26.75
CA THR A 42 -15.73 5.42 -27.92
C THR A 42 -15.09 4.14 -28.44
N HIS A 43 -15.88 3.06 -28.41
CA HIS A 43 -15.61 1.72 -28.94
C HIS A 43 -14.56 1.67 -30.06
N SER A 44 -13.43 1.01 -29.80
CA SER A 44 -12.53 0.44 -30.81
C SER A 44 -11.50 -0.42 -30.08
N GLU A 45 -11.64 -1.75 -30.13
CA GLU A 45 -10.63 -2.68 -29.65
C GLU A 45 -9.33 -2.52 -30.45
N PRO A 46 -8.16 -2.58 -29.78
CA PRO A 46 -6.97 -3.12 -30.39
C PRO A 46 -6.66 -4.48 -29.79
N LYS A 47 -6.55 -5.50 -30.66
CA LYS A 47 -5.92 -6.79 -30.37
C LYS A 47 -4.51 -6.55 -29.86
N ILE A 48 -4.32 -6.61 -28.55
CA ILE A 48 -2.99 -6.71 -27.95
C ILE A 48 -2.73 -8.21 -27.74
N VAL A 49 -1.81 -8.75 -28.54
CA VAL A 49 -1.20 -10.06 -28.28
C VAL A 49 -0.30 -9.88 -27.07
N MET A 50 -0.87 -10.04 -25.86
CA MET A 50 -0.10 -10.10 -24.63
C MET A 50 0.20 -11.56 -24.32
N ARG A 51 1.49 -11.88 -24.43
CA ARG A 51 2.25 -12.91 -23.71
C ARG A 51 1.53 -13.39 -22.45
N ASP A 52 1.41 -14.70 -22.31
CA ASP A 52 0.67 -15.43 -21.26
C ASP A 52 0.55 -14.65 -19.95
N LYS A 53 -0.62 -14.06 -19.76
CA LYS A 53 -1.11 -13.63 -18.45
C LYS A 53 -1.00 -14.85 -17.54
N PRO A 54 -0.21 -14.82 -16.44
CA PRO A 54 -0.32 -15.88 -15.44
C PRO A 54 -1.81 -15.99 -15.07
N PRO A 55 -2.36 -17.21 -14.98
CA PRO A 55 -3.80 -17.43 -14.92
C PRO A 55 -4.38 -16.53 -13.85
N ALA A 56 -5.53 -15.91 -14.16
CA ALA A 56 -6.29 -15.15 -13.17
C ALA A 56 -6.35 -15.99 -11.90
N ILE A 57 -5.66 -15.52 -10.85
CA ILE A 57 -5.58 -16.21 -9.57
C ILE A 57 -7.02 -16.29 -9.09
N SER A 58 -7.62 -17.46 -9.27
CA SER A 58 -8.99 -17.81 -8.91
C SER A 58 -9.21 -17.49 -7.44
N ASP A 59 -10.41 -17.06 -7.06
CA ASP A 59 -10.75 -16.80 -5.65
C ASP A 59 -10.49 -18.02 -4.75
N HIS A 60 -10.59 -19.23 -5.33
CA HIS A 60 -10.21 -20.46 -4.64
C HIS A 60 -8.72 -20.56 -4.28
N ASP A 61 -7.83 -19.95 -5.04
CA ASP A 61 -6.40 -19.92 -4.74
C ASP A 61 -6.10 -19.06 -3.51
N VAL A 62 -6.84 -17.96 -3.34
CA VAL A 62 -6.69 -17.08 -2.18
C VAL A 62 -7.20 -17.75 -0.91
N THR A 63 -8.35 -18.42 -0.97
CA THR A 63 -8.87 -19.19 0.16
C THR A 63 -7.90 -20.31 0.58
N ASN A 64 -7.31 -21.04 -0.38
CA ASN A 64 -6.31 -22.06 -0.08
C ASN A 64 -5.05 -21.47 0.56
N ARG A 65 -4.57 -20.33 0.05
CA ARG A 65 -3.44 -19.59 0.64
C ARG A 65 -3.72 -19.19 2.10
N ILE A 66 -4.93 -18.73 2.40
CA ILE A 66 -5.33 -18.31 3.75
C ILE A 66 -5.46 -19.51 4.70
N LEU A 67 -6.09 -20.60 4.25
CA LEU A 67 -6.28 -21.80 5.06
C LEU A 67 -4.97 -22.57 5.31
N GLY A 68 -3.99 -22.42 4.42
CA GLY A 68 -2.65 -23.00 4.56
C GLY A 68 -1.73 -22.23 5.51
N LEU A 69 -2.19 -21.13 6.13
CA LEU A 69 -1.37 -20.35 7.05
C LEU A 69 -1.17 -21.05 8.38
N ASN A 70 0.00 -20.80 8.97
CA ASN A 70 0.23 -21.16 10.35
C ASN A 70 -0.37 -20.08 11.28
N PHE A 71 -1.60 -20.30 11.74
CA PHE A 71 -2.32 -19.36 12.62
C PHE A 71 -1.67 -19.12 13.99
N LYS A 72 -0.67 -19.93 14.36
CA LYS A 72 0.11 -19.76 15.61
C LYS A 72 1.35 -18.89 15.42
N SER A 73 1.73 -18.61 14.17
CA SER A 73 2.80 -17.68 13.85
C SER A 73 2.32 -16.23 14.03
N ASN A 74 3.22 -15.25 14.03
CA ASN A 74 2.88 -13.82 13.90
C ASN A 74 3.28 -13.31 12.50
N ASP A 75 3.16 -14.15 11.48
CA ASP A 75 3.65 -13.91 10.12
C ASP A 75 2.52 -13.55 9.15
N PHE A 76 2.26 -12.26 9.03
CA PHE A 76 1.14 -11.76 8.25
C PHE A 76 1.46 -11.50 6.78
N GLU A 77 2.65 -11.88 6.28
CA GLU A 77 3.11 -11.55 4.92
C GLU A 77 2.11 -11.96 3.84
N VAL A 78 1.52 -13.14 3.96
CA VAL A 78 0.54 -13.64 2.99
C VAL A 78 -0.74 -12.80 3.00
N LEU A 79 -1.22 -12.38 4.17
CA LEU A 79 -2.41 -11.52 4.28
C LEU A 79 -2.13 -10.12 3.75
N GLU A 80 -0.93 -9.58 3.98
CA GLU A 80 -0.50 -8.31 3.42
C GLU A 80 -0.44 -8.37 1.89
N GLN A 81 0.13 -9.44 1.34
CA GLN A 81 0.20 -9.64 -0.10
C GLN A 81 -1.19 -9.71 -0.73
N ILE A 82 -2.11 -10.50 -0.15
CA ILE A 82 -3.50 -10.59 -0.62
C ILE A 82 -4.18 -9.21 -0.57
N GLN A 83 -3.90 -8.40 0.45
CA GLN A 83 -4.42 -7.05 0.55
C GLN A 83 -3.84 -6.11 -0.52
N MET A 84 -2.53 -6.17 -0.79
CA MET A 84 -1.89 -5.40 -1.87
C MET A 84 -2.38 -5.82 -3.26
N GLU A 85 -2.76 -7.08 -3.45
CA GLU A 85 -3.43 -7.59 -4.64
C GLU A 85 -4.88 -7.04 -4.80
N GLY A 86 -5.40 -6.30 -3.82
CA GLY A 86 -6.76 -5.74 -3.82
C GLY A 86 -7.84 -6.75 -3.42
N LYS A 87 -7.46 -7.90 -2.85
CA LYS A 87 -8.35 -9.01 -2.51
C LYS A 87 -8.66 -9.13 -1.03
N ALA A 88 -8.60 -8.02 -0.30
CA ALA A 88 -8.83 -7.99 1.16
C ALA A 88 -10.22 -8.55 1.56
N ASP A 89 -11.24 -8.37 0.73
CA ASP A 89 -12.59 -8.91 0.99
C ASP A 89 -12.62 -10.44 1.05
N GLN A 90 -11.73 -11.10 0.31
CA GLN A 90 -11.63 -12.56 0.29
C GLN A 90 -11.06 -13.10 1.60
N ILE A 91 -10.25 -12.30 2.33
CA ILE A 91 -9.80 -12.64 3.68
C ILE A 91 -11.02 -12.75 4.62
N TRP A 92 -11.89 -11.74 4.61
CA TRP A 92 -13.08 -11.71 5.45
C TRP A 92 -14.11 -12.76 5.04
N SER A 93 -14.26 -12.98 3.74
CA SER A 93 -15.13 -14.02 3.20
C SER A 93 -14.67 -15.40 3.67
N THR A 94 -13.37 -15.68 3.61
CA THR A 94 -12.79 -16.96 4.03
C THR A 94 -13.01 -17.20 5.53
N VAL A 95 -12.82 -16.19 6.38
CA VAL A 95 -13.12 -16.30 7.82
C VAL A 95 -14.60 -16.62 8.06
N LYS A 96 -15.52 -15.90 7.37
CA LYS A 96 -16.97 -16.12 7.51
C LYS A 96 -17.42 -17.51 7.04
N GLN A 97 -16.75 -18.05 6.03
CA GLN A 97 -17.03 -19.39 5.50
C GLN A 97 -16.50 -20.51 6.38
N ASN A 98 -15.61 -20.21 7.34
CA ASN A 98 -15.00 -21.18 8.26
C ASN A 98 -15.25 -20.77 9.72
N PRO A 99 -16.52 -20.74 10.19
CA PRO A 99 -16.85 -20.30 11.55
C PRO A 99 -16.28 -21.20 12.65
N ASP A 100 -16.05 -22.48 12.34
CA ASP A 100 -15.50 -23.46 13.30
C ASP A 100 -13.99 -23.33 13.50
N ASN A 101 -13.32 -22.51 12.67
CA ASN A 101 -11.88 -22.27 12.76
C ASN A 101 -11.60 -21.01 13.58
N GLU A 102 -11.65 -21.14 14.91
CA GLU A 102 -11.36 -20.04 15.85
C GLU A 102 -9.94 -19.50 15.69
N ASP A 103 -8.96 -20.37 15.38
CA ASP A 103 -7.58 -19.99 15.16
C ASP A 103 -7.45 -19.00 13.99
N LEU A 104 -8.11 -19.28 12.87
CA LEU A 104 -8.17 -18.38 11.72
C LEU A 104 -8.84 -17.04 12.09
N ALA A 105 -9.95 -17.08 12.82
CA ALA A 105 -10.67 -15.87 13.22
C ALA A 105 -9.79 -14.98 14.13
N ASN A 106 -9.12 -15.58 15.12
CA ASN A 106 -8.19 -14.91 16.01
C ASN A 106 -6.98 -14.35 15.25
N TYR A 107 -6.41 -15.14 14.35
CA TYR A 107 -5.28 -14.75 13.54
C TYR A 107 -5.56 -13.50 12.70
N VAL A 108 -6.69 -13.51 12.00
CA VAL A 108 -7.10 -12.38 11.15
C VAL A 108 -7.52 -11.18 12.01
N ALA A 109 -8.08 -11.39 13.20
CA ALA A 109 -8.36 -10.31 14.14
C ALA A 109 -7.07 -9.62 14.64
N GLU A 110 -6.03 -10.39 14.93
CA GLU A 110 -4.71 -9.87 15.31
C GLU A 110 -4.06 -9.07 14.18
N PHE A 111 -4.14 -9.57 12.95
CA PHE A 111 -3.72 -8.83 11.76
C PHE A 111 -4.37 -7.44 11.69
N LYS A 112 -5.71 -7.39 11.84
CA LYS A 112 -6.48 -6.15 11.86
C LYS A 112 -6.05 -5.20 12.98
N ASN A 113 -5.77 -5.74 14.15
CA ASN A 113 -5.32 -4.95 15.29
C ASN A 113 -3.97 -4.30 15.01
N ILE A 114 -3.03 -5.02 14.43
CA ILE A 114 -1.72 -4.49 14.02
C ILE A 114 -1.89 -3.37 12.99
N GLN A 115 -2.71 -3.57 11.96
CA GLN A 115 -2.99 -2.55 10.95
C GLN A 115 -3.58 -1.26 11.55
N ARG A 116 -4.51 -1.39 12.49
CA ARG A 116 -5.09 -0.24 13.19
C ARG A 116 -4.02 0.53 13.97
N ARG A 117 -3.11 -0.19 14.62
CA ARG A 117 -2.04 0.41 15.43
C ARG A 117 -0.99 1.09 14.57
N LEU A 118 -0.63 0.48 13.44
CA LEU A 118 0.22 1.12 12.44
C LEU A 118 -0.41 2.44 11.94
N SER A 119 -1.70 2.42 11.60
CA SER A 119 -2.42 3.63 11.18
C SER A 119 -2.40 4.72 12.26
N GLN A 120 -2.59 4.34 13.53
CA GLN A 120 -2.51 5.27 14.66
C GLN A 120 -1.10 5.84 14.87
N ALA A 121 -0.06 5.03 14.63
CA ALA A 121 1.33 5.47 14.70
C ALA A 121 1.64 6.46 13.56
N MET A 122 1.21 6.17 12.34
CA MET A 122 1.34 7.07 11.18
C MET A 122 0.66 8.42 11.45
N GLU A 123 -0.60 8.41 11.90
CA GLU A 123 -1.34 9.62 12.27
C GLU A 123 -0.63 10.42 13.37
N ALA A 124 -0.04 9.74 14.36
CA ALA A 124 0.72 10.41 15.41
C ALA A 124 2.01 11.06 14.89
N VAL A 125 2.69 10.43 13.92
CA VAL A 125 3.87 10.99 13.25
C VAL A 125 3.49 12.20 12.40
N GLU A 126 2.44 12.09 11.58
CA GLU A 126 1.94 13.18 10.72
C GLU A 126 1.56 14.42 11.54
N ASN A 127 0.97 14.21 12.72
CA ASN A 127 0.58 15.29 13.63
C ASN A 127 1.68 15.69 14.64
N ASN A 128 2.90 15.18 14.51
CA ASN A 128 4.01 15.38 15.48
C ASN A 128 3.64 15.09 16.95
N ASN A 129 2.67 14.21 17.19
CA ASN A 129 2.18 13.84 18.52
C ASN A 129 3.01 12.70 19.12
N MET A 130 4.22 13.05 19.59
CA MET A 130 5.17 12.09 20.15
C MET A 130 4.65 11.37 21.42
N LYS A 131 3.72 11.97 22.16
CA LYS A 131 3.10 11.33 23.34
C LYS A 131 2.20 10.17 22.93
N ARG A 132 1.40 10.37 21.88
CA ARG A 132 0.53 9.33 21.31
C ARG A 132 1.37 8.22 20.67
N LEU A 133 2.42 8.57 19.94
CA LEU A 133 3.32 7.61 19.32
C LEU A 133 3.97 6.68 20.36
N ARG A 134 4.53 7.23 21.45
CA ARG A 134 5.09 6.43 22.55
C ARG A 134 4.09 5.44 23.13
N LYS A 135 2.86 5.87 23.37
CA LYS A 135 1.80 4.98 23.90
C LYS A 135 1.49 3.81 22.97
N VAL A 136 1.47 4.03 21.65
CA VAL A 136 1.21 2.98 20.66
C VAL A 136 2.36 1.96 20.63
N ILE A 137 3.61 2.44 20.69
CA ILE A 137 4.83 1.62 20.72
C ILE A 137 4.94 0.84 22.04
N ASP A 138 4.68 1.46 23.19
CA ASP A 138 4.73 0.78 24.49
C ASP A 138 3.78 -0.42 24.54
N HIS A 139 2.61 -0.31 23.89
CA HIS A 139 1.69 -1.42 23.75
C HIS A 139 2.29 -2.58 22.90
N ASP A 140 3.16 -2.29 21.91
CA ASP A 140 3.85 -3.32 21.11
C ASP A 140 4.89 -4.02 21.96
N VAL A 141 5.66 -3.24 22.71
CA VAL A 141 6.70 -3.74 23.61
C VAL A 141 6.09 -4.65 24.68
N VAL A 142 4.96 -4.26 25.28
CA VAL A 142 4.24 -5.08 26.26
C VAL A 142 3.73 -6.38 25.64
N LYS A 143 3.14 -6.32 24.43
CA LYS A 143 2.66 -7.52 23.73
C LYS A 143 3.82 -8.46 23.38
N ALA A 144 4.93 -7.94 22.85
CA ALA A 144 6.12 -8.72 22.51
C ALA A 144 6.76 -9.37 23.76
N ARG A 145 6.75 -8.68 24.90
CA ARG A 145 7.22 -9.23 26.18
C ARG A 145 6.35 -10.41 26.66
N ASN A 146 5.04 -10.31 26.51
CA ASN A 146 4.08 -11.31 26.98
C ASN A 146 3.93 -12.52 26.04
N ALA A 147 4.57 -12.50 24.87
CA ALA A 147 4.56 -13.60 23.91
C ALA A 147 5.65 -14.67 24.17
N LYS A 148 6.25 -14.67 25.37
CA LYS A 148 7.21 -15.67 25.87
C LYS A 148 6.56 -16.54 26.94
#